data_AF-A0A522W210-F1
#
_entry.id   AF-A0A522W210-F1
#
_cell.length_a   1.000
_cell.length_b   1.000
_cell.length_c   1.000
_cell.angle_alpha   90.00
_cell.angle_beta   90.00
_cell.angle_gamma   90.00
#
_symmetry.space_group_name_H-M   'P 1'
#
loop_
_entity.id
_entity.type
_entity.pdbx_description
1 polymer ?
#
loop_
_entity_poly.entity_id
_entity_poly.type
_entity_poly.pdbx_seq_one_letter_code
_entity_poly.pdbx_strand_id
1 'polypeptide(L)'
;DRPVLVTSGTRLAAGRARKGSRAYLAVAGGIAVEPVLGSRSTYLPARFGGWQGRALRSEDLLPLATECAALSGARAERLRLPGGAPPRTVPWSAPSLTLPEREFIVIHAMEGRHFGAFDADSQRAFFDATWRVAPASDRMGFRLLGPALARVEGDELLSEPTCLGTVQVPADGAPIALMADHQTTGGYPKIAEIAGADVPRLAQLAPGAALRFVRCTLAEAQALRRAARQRVESARRGIAWKYQS
;
A
#
# COMPACT_ATOMS: atom_id res chain seq x y z
N ASP A 1 7.09 -13.93 -3.63
CA ASP A 1 8.21 -12.95 -3.55
C ASP A 1 9.55 -13.67 -3.43
N ARG A 2 10.18 -13.97 -4.57
CA ARG A 2 11.51 -14.61 -4.63
C ARG A 2 12.43 -13.78 -5.53
N PRO A 3 13.69 -13.54 -5.17
CA PRO A 3 14.67 -13.01 -6.11
C PRO A 3 14.89 -13.99 -7.25
N VAL A 4 14.96 -13.47 -8.47
CA VAL A 4 15.21 -14.24 -9.70
C VAL A 4 16.38 -13.58 -10.42
N LEU A 5 17.35 -14.40 -10.86
CA LEU A 5 18.44 -13.95 -11.71
C LEU A 5 17.93 -13.82 -13.14
N VAL A 6 18.15 -12.65 -13.73
CA VAL A 6 17.68 -12.30 -15.06
C VAL A 6 18.90 -11.94 -15.90
N THR A 7 19.14 -12.69 -16.98
CA THR A 7 20.26 -12.42 -17.89
C THR A 7 19.87 -11.37 -18.92
N SER A 8 20.86 -10.70 -19.51
CA SER A 8 20.64 -9.78 -20.63
C SER A 8 19.81 -10.45 -21.74
N GLY A 9 18.92 -9.69 -22.38
CA GLY A 9 17.98 -10.18 -23.39
C GLY A 9 16.75 -10.93 -22.86
N THR A 10 16.65 -11.17 -21.55
CA THR A 10 15.47 -11.84 -20.96
C THR A 10 14.27 -10.88 -20.91
N ARG A 11 13.12 -11.36 -21.38
CA ARG A 11 11.84 -10.67 -21.23
C ARG A 11 11.07 -11.21 -20.02
N LEU A 12 10.71 -10.32 -19.09
CA LEU A 12 9.77 -10.61 -18.01
C LEU A 12 8.38 -10.06 -18.39
N ALA A 13 7.35 -10.86 -18.16
CA ALA A 13 5.96 -10.45 -18.39
C ALA A 13 5.11 -10.77 -17.16
N ALA A 14 4.34 -9.79 -16.70
CA ALA A 14 3.33 -9.96 -15.67
C ALA A 14 1.95 -9.66 -16.28
N GLY A 15 1.02 -10.60 -16.15
CA GLY A 15 -0.36 -10.43 -16.58
C GLY A 15 -1.25 -9.82 -15.50
N ARG A 16 -2.56 -9.92 -15.70
CA ARG A 16 -3.57 -9.47 -14.72
C ARG A 16 -3.36 -10.14 -13.35
N ALA A 17 -3.46 -9.35 -12.29
CA ALA A 17 -3.43 -9.85 -10.93
C ALA A 17 -4.60 -10.81 -10.67
N ARG A 18 -4.31 -12.01 -10.14
CA ARG A 18 -5.32 -13.01 -9.75
C ARG A 18 -5.83 -12.80 -8.32
N LYS A 19 -4.97 -12.26 -7.46
CA LYS A 19 -5.26 -11.90 -6.05
C LYS A 19 -4.59 -10.56 -5.76
N GLY A 20 -5.32 -9.69 -5.07
CA GLY A 20 -4.88 -8.31 -4.85
C GLY A 20 -4.92 -7.46 -6.12
N SER A 21 -4.42 -6.24 -6.02
CA SER A 21 -4.46 -5.22 -7.09
C SER A 21 -3.09 -4.69 -7.47
N ARG A 22 -2.08 -4.84 -6.60
CA ARG A 22 -0.79 -4.18 -6.75
C ARG A 22 0.35 -5.17 -6.55
N ALA A 23 1.29 -5.15 -7.48
CA ALA A 23 2.54 -5.91 -7.40
C ALA A 23 3.73 -4.93 -7.45
N TYR A 24 4.86 -5.37 -6.90
CA TYR A 24 6.09 -4.58 -6.88
C TYR A 24 7.20 -5.38 -7.56
N LEU A 25 7.91 -4.72 -8.47
CA LEU A 25 9.14 -5.24 -9.07
C LEU A 25 10.31 -4.44 -8.51
N ALA A 26 11.28 -5.14 -7.92
CA ALA A 26 12.51 -4.57 -7.44
C ALA A 26 13.69 -5.17 -8.21
N VAL A 27 14.68 -4.34 -8.52
CA VAL A 27 15.93 -4.71 -9.17
C VAL A 27 17.08 -4.47 -8.21
N ALA A 28 18.17 -5.23 -8.35
CA ALA A 28 19.37 -5.00 -7.55
C ALA A 28 19.92 -3.58 -7.80
N GLY A 29 20.42 -2.90 -6.77
CA GLY A 29 20.83 -1.48 -6.87
C GLY A 29 19.66 -0.49 -6.97
N GLY A 30 18.55 -0.89 -7.58
CA GLY A 30 17.37 -0.05 -7.76
C GLY A 30 17.38 0.73 -9.07
N ILE A 31 16.34 1.52 -9.28
CA ILE A 31 16.12 2.34 -10.47
C ILE A 31 16.70 3.74 -10.21
N ALA A 32 17.61 4.18 -11.07
CA ALA A 32 18.39 5.42 -10.92
C ALA A 32 17.66 6.64 -11.49
N VAL A 33 16.47 6.90 -10.99
CA VAL A 33 15.77 8.18 -11.23
C VAL A 33 16.25 9.25 -10.26
N GLU A 34 16.26 10.49 -10.70
CA GLU A 34 16.67 11.63 -9.88
C GLU A 34 15.72 11.81 -8.69
N PRO A 35 16.23 11.95 -7.44
CA PRO A 35 15.39 12.28 -6.31
C PRO A 35 14.80 13.70 -6.45
N VAL A 36 13.50 13.83 -6.22
CA VAL A 36 12.81 15.11 -6.09
C VAL A 36 12.33 15.22 -4.64
N LEU A 37 12.70 16.31 -3.96
CA LEU A 37 12.43 16.53 -2.52
C LEU A 37 12.90 15.35 -1.64
N GLY A 38 14.05 14.76 -1.97
CA GLY A 38 14.63 13.62 -1.23
C GLY A 38 13.96 12.26 -1.48
N SER A 39 13.00 12.17 -2.40
CA SER A 39 12.28 10.93 -2.73
C SER A 39 12.34 10.60 -4.22
N ARG A 40 12.26 9.31 -4.56
CA ARG A 40 12.14 8.81 -5.94
C ARG A 40 10.73 8.39 -6.33
N SER A 41 9.75 8.66 -5.47
CA SER A 41 8.34 8.34 -5.75
C SER A 41 7.77 9.23 -6.83
N THR A 42 6.90 8.70 -7.67
CA THR A 42 6.10 9.50 -8.62
C THR A 42 4.84 9.99 -7.95
N TYR A 43 4.61 11.30 -7.97
CA TYR A 43 3.35 11.92 -7.58
C TYR A 43 2.60 12.34 -8.83
N LEU A 44 1.62 11.52 -9.23
CA LEU A 44 0.88 11.68 -10.48
C LEU A 44 0.06 12.98 -10.56
N PRO A 45 -0.63 13.44 -9.50
CA PRO A 45 -1.46 14.65 -9.57
C PRO A 45 -0.70 15.90 -10.03
N ALA A 46 0.52 16.12 -9.50
CA ALA A 46 1.37 17.24 -9.90
C ALA A 46 2.50 16.86 -10.88
N ARG A 47 2.48 15.62 -11.39
CA ARG A 47 3.39 15.11 -12.43
C ARG A 47 4.88 15.34 -12.14
N PHE A 48 5.35 14.97 -10.96
CA PHE A 48 6.79 15.04 -10.64
C PHE A 48 7.29 13.79 -9.92
N GLY A 49 8.62 13.64 -9.90
CA GLY A 49 9.31 12.51 -9.28
C GLY A 49 9.20 11.20 -10.09
N GLY A 50 10.04 10.23 -9.73
CA GLY A 50 10.17 8.96 -10.46
C GLY A 50 10.54 9.14 -11.93
N TRP A 51 9.95 8.37 -12.84
CA TRP A 51 10.22 8.48 -14.28
C TRP A 51 9.38 9.59 -14.91
N GLN A 52 10.01 10.76 -15.12
CA GLN A 52 9.40 11.92 -15.80
C GLN A 52 8.06 12.37 -15.21
N GLY A 53 7.80 12.10 -13.92
CA GLY A 53 6.55 12.49 -13.26
C GLY A 53 5.30 11.76 -13.76
N ARG A 54 5.43 10.60 -14.42
CA ARG A 54 4.30 9.90 -15.04
C ARG A 54 4.36 8.38 -14.85
N ALA A 55 3.25 7.73 -15.17
CA ALA A 55 3.24 6.28 -15.36
C ALA A 55 4.15 5.88 -16.53
N LEU A 56 4.71 4.67 -16.45
CA LEU A 56 5.52 4.09 -17.51
C LEU A 56 4.68 3.85 -18.76
N ARG A 57 5.32 3.93 -19.92
CA ARG A 57 4.77 3.70 -21.25
C ARG A 57 5.63 2.65 -21.96
N SER A 58 5.10 2.09 -23.06
CA SER A 58 5.91 1.23 -23.92
C SER A 58 7.17 1.98 -24.36
N GLU A 59 8.25 1.23 -24.52
CA GLU A 59 9.56 1.74 -24.95
C GLU A 59 10.28 2.65 -23.94
N ASP A 60 9.75 2.85 -22.72
CA ASP A 60 10.50 3.54 -21.67
C ASP A 60 11.75 2.73 -21.26
N LEU A 61 12.91 3.38 -21.27
CA LEU A 61 14.18 2.84 -20.80
C LEU A 61 14.53 3.45 -19.45
N LEU A 62 14.40 2.68 -18.38
CA LEU A 62 14.70 3.16 -17.03
C LEU A 62 16.17 2.91 -16.70
N PRO A 63 16.92 3.93 -16.26
CA PRO A 63 18.30 3.74 -15.81
C PRO A 63 18.33 2.92 -14.52
N LEU A 64 19.33 2.06 -14.40
CA LEU A 64 19.63 1.34 -13.17
C LEU A 64 20.76 2.04 -12.42
N ALA A 65 20.83 1.82 -11.11
CA ALA A 65 21.95 2.30 -10.29
C ALA A 65 23.29 1.79 -10.84
N THR A 66 24.35 2.60 -10.75
CA THR A 66 25.66 2.26 -11.35
C THR A 66 26.26 1.00 -10.73
N GLU A 67 25.99 0.75 -9.45
CA GLU A 67 26.37 -0.43 -8.71
C GLU A 67 25.51 -1.67 -9.01
N CYS A 68 24.43 -1.55 -9.81
CA CYS A 68 23.51 -2.65 -10.09
C CYS A 68 24.22 -3.88 -10.68
N ALA A 69 25.15 -3.68 -11.61
CA ALA A 69 25.90 -4.76 -12.24
C ALA A 69 26.78 -5.50 -11.22
N ALA A 70 27.55 -4.76 -10.42
CA ALA A 70 28.42 -5.33 -9.38
C ALA A 70 27.60 -6.07 -8.31
N LEU A 71 26.49 -5.48 -7.83
CA LEU A 71 25.60 -6.10 -6.86
C LEU A 71 24.93 -7.37 -7.40
N SER A 72 24.49 -7.36 -8.66
CA SER A 72 23.89 -8.52 -9.30
C SER A 72 24.91 -9.63 -9.49
N GLY A 73 26.13 -9.31 -9.92
CA GLY A 73 27.24 -10.26 -10.05
C GLY A 73 27.58 -10.93 -8.73
N ALA A 74 27.85 -10.15 -7.68
CA ALA A 74 28.16 -10.67 -6.35
C ALA A 74 27.03 -11.55 -5.78
N ARG A 75 25.76 -11.19 -6.03
CA ARG A 75 24.61 -12.02 -5.62
C ARG A 75 24.51 -13.30 -6.43
N ALA A 76 24.72 -13.23 -7.75
CA ALA A 76 24.69 -14.40 -8.62
C ALA A 76 25.78 -15.42 -8.25
N GLU A 77 26.96 -14.94 -7.87
CA GLU A 77 28.06 -15.79 -7.39
C GLU A 77 27.70 -16.52 -6.10
N ARG A 78 27.15 -15.83 -5.10
CA ARG A 78 26.69 -16.46 -3.83
C ARG A 78 25.56 -17.46 -4.02
N LEU A 79 24.84 -17.39 -5.14
CA LEU A 79 23.80 -18.36 -5.46
C LEU A 79 24.38 -19.63 -6.11
N ARG A 80 25.60 -19.60 -6.66
CA ARG A 80 26.22 -20.78 -7.28
C ARG A 80 26.32 -21.93 -6.27
N LEU A 81 25.80 -23.10 -6.64
CA LEU A 81 25.94 -24.32 -5.85
C LEU A 81 27.30 -25.00 -6.20
N PRO A 82 27.90 -25.77 -5.28
CA PRO A 82 29.07 -26.57 -5.58
C PRO A 82 28.75 -27.57 -6.72
N GLY A 83 29.50 -27.52 -7.83
CA GLY A 83 29.41 -28.49 -8.93
C GLY A 83 28.68 -28.04 -10.22
N GLY A 84 28.19 -26.80 -10.34
CA GLY A 84 27.57 -26.34 -11.59
C GLY A 84 26.73 -25.08 -11.49
N ALA A 85 26.20 -24.64 -12.64
CA ALA A 85 25.58 -23.32 -12.89
C ALA A 85 24.64 -22.80 -11.77
N PRO A 86 24.59 -21.47 -11.54
CA PRO A 86 23.78 -20.89 -10.48
C PRO A 86 22.29 -21.20 -10.67
N PRO A 87 21.55 -21.51 -9.59
CA PRO A 87 20.11 -21.62 -9.63
C PRO A 87 19.52 -20.26 -10.03
N ARG A 88 18.55 -20.27 -10.95
CA ARG A 88 17.90 -19.04 -11.43
C ARG A 88 17.11 -18.30 -10.35
N THR A 89 16.85 -18.93 -9.21
CA THR A 89 16.14 -18.36 -8.06
C THR A 89 16.53 -19.06 -6.77
N VAL A 90 16.03 -18.54 -5.64
CA VAL A 90 16.27 -19.07 -4.30
C VAL A 90 15.15 -20.02 -3.87
N PRO A 91 15.42 -21.00 -2.97
CA PRO A 91 14.43 -21.98 -2.53
C PRO A 91 13.47 -21.46 -1.43
N TRP A 92 13.52 -20.18 -1.09
CA TRP A 92 12.65 -19.55 -0.07
C TRP A 92 11.90 -18.36 -0.65
N SER A 93 10.81 -17.95 -0.02
CA SER A 93 10.06 -16.73 -0.36
C SER A 93 9.67 -15.99 0.90
N ALA A 94 9.56 -14.66 0.80
CA ALA A 94 8.85 -13.91 1.83
C ALA A 94 7.35 -14.21 1.72
N PRO A 95 6.64 -14.44 2.84
CA PRO A 95 5.19 -14.56 2.83
C PRO A 95 4.57 -13.22 2.42
N SER A 96 3.47 -13.25 1.67
CA SER A 96 2.75 -12.02 1.38
C SER A 96 2.04 -11.52 2.63
N LEU A 97 2.40 -10.33 3.08
CA LEU A 97 1.88 -9.74 4.32
C LEU A 97 0.63 -8.87 4.10
N THR A 98 0.32 -8.57 2.84
CA THR A 98 -0.66 -7.55 2.45
C THR A 98 -1.79 -8.10 1.58
N LEU A 99 -1.64 -9.32 1.05
CA LEU A 99 -2.68 -9.90 0.21
C LEU A 99 -3.94 -10.26 1.01
N PRO A 100 -5.12 -10.14 0.37
CA PRO A 100 -6.37 -10.63 0.95
C PRO A 100 -6.29 -12.15 1.20
N GLU A 101 -6.45 -12.57 2.44
CA GLU A 101 -6.53 -13.98 2.81
C GLU A 101 -7.97 -14.52 2.70
N ARG A 102 -8.95 -13.63 2.88
CA ARG A 102 -10.39 -13.92 2.89
C ARG A 102 -11.18 -12.68 2.45
N GLU A 103 -12.41 -12.90 2.04
CA GLU A 103 -13.40 -11.85 1.80
C GLU A 103 -14.52 -11.95 2.86
N PHE A 104 -14.91 -10.86 3.53
CA PHE A 104 -14.36 -9.50 3.49
C PHE A 104 -12.99 -9.39 4.21
N ILE A 105 -12.19 -8.38 3.85
CA ILE A 105 -10.99 -8.04 4.63
C ILE A 105 -11.39 -7.19 5.84
N VAL A 106 -10.83 -7.52 7.00
CA VAL A 106 -10.91 -6.67 8.20
C VAL A 106 -9.85 -5.59 8.13
N ILE A 107 -10.26 -4.33 8.34
CA ILE A 107 -9.43 -3.15 8.47
C ILE A 107 -9.69 -2.53 9.84
N HIS A 108 -8.67 -2.42 10.68
CA HIS A 108 -8.79 -1.81 11.99
C HIS A 108 -8.83 -0.29 11.87
N ALA A 109 -9.76 0.35 12.56
CA ALA A 109 -9.90 1.79 12.57
C ALA A 109 -10.26 2.31 13.96
N MET A 110 -9.65 3.42 14.34
CA MET A 110 -10.01 4.21 15.52
C MET A 110 -11.13 5.18 15.14
N GLU A 111 -11.91 5.61 16.13
CA GLU A 111 -12.88 6.68 15.94
C GLU A 111 -12.14 7.97 15.55
N GLY A 112 -12.63 8.60 14.48
CA GLY A 112 -12.07 9.82 13.93
C GLY A 112 -12.50 11.03 14.75
N ARG A 113 -11.84 12.16 14.51
CA ARG A 113 -12.10 13.40 15.24
C ARG A 113 -13.57 13.83 15.23
N HIS A 114 -14.28 13.56 14.14
CA HIS A 114 -15.66 13.96 13.95
C HIS A 114 -16.65 12.81 14.14
N PHE A 115 -16.23 11.69 14.75
CA PHE A 115 -17.10 10.52 14.93
C PHE A 115 -18.42 10.86 15.64
N GLY A 116 -18.35 11.66 16.72
CA GLY A 116 -19.52 12.12 17.46
C GLY A 116 -20.45 13.09 16.71
N ALA A 117 -20.03 13.59 15.54
CA ALA A 117 -20.87 14.45 14.69
C ALA A 117 -21.79 13.66 13.74
N PHE A 118 -21.64 12.33 13.67
CA PHE A 118 -22.53 11.44 12.93
C PHE A 118 -23.65 10.93 13.84
N ASP A 119 -24.82 10.66 13.27
CA ASP A 119 -25.90 10.08 14.07
C ASP A 119 -25.54 8.67 14.58
N ALA A 120 -26.28 8.20 15.59
CA ALA A 120 -25.99 6.91 16.21
C ALA A 120 -26.06 5.75 15.21
N ASP A 121 -26.92 5.86 14.19
CA ASP A 121 -27.13 4.80 13.19
C ASP A 121 -25.93 4.72 12.24
N SER A 122 -25.40 5.86 11.82
CA SER A 122 -24.20 6.00 10.99
C SER A 122 -22.95 5.56 11.73
N GLN A 123 -22.83 5.91 13.01
CA GLN A 123 -21.74 5.45 13.88
C GLN A 123 -21.72 3.92 14.00
N ARG A 124 -22.89 3.28 14.12
CA ARG A 124 -23.00 1.80 14.12
C ARG A 124 -22.74 1.22 12.73
N ALA A 125 -23.38 1.77 11.70
CA ALA A 125 -23.24 1.32 10.32
C ALA A 125 -21.78 1.31 9.85
N PHE A 126 -20.97 2.30 10.25
CA PHE A 126 -19.55 2.34 9.89
C PHE A 126 -18.78 1.07 10.25
N PHE A 127 -18.99 0.54 11.46
CA PHE A 127 -18.29 -0.64 11.97
C PHE A 127 -19.04 -1.96 11.74
N ASP A 128 -20.36 -1.91 11.58
CA ASP A 128 -21.17 -3.13 11.43
C ASP A 128 -21.37 -3.52 9.96
N ALA A 129 -21.45 -2.55 9.05
CA ALA A 129 -21.71 -2.81 7.63
C ALA A 129 -20.50 -3.41 6.90
N THR A 130 -20.80 -4.06 5.77
CA THR A 130 -19.80 -4.43 4.77
C THR A 130 -19.73 -3.34 3.70
N TRP A 131 -18.53 -2.81 3.49
CA TRP A 131 -18.22 -1.78 2.50
C TRP A 131 -17.65 -2.40 1.24
N ARG A 132 -17.93 -1.84 0.07
CA ARG A 132 -17.33 -2.25 -1.21
C ARG A 132 -16.50 -1.14 -1.81
N VAL A 133 -15.32 -1.45 -2.32
CA VAL A 133 -14.48 -0.46 -3.03
C VAL A 133 -15.17 -0.03 -4.32
N ALA A 134 -15.43 1.26 -4.49
CA ALA A 134 -16.06 1.80 -5.69
C ALA A 134 -15.08 1.81 -6.88
N PRO A 135 -15.56 1.75 -8.13
CA PRO A 135 -14.74 1.90 -9.33
C PRO A 135 -13.93 3.21 -9.37
N ALA A 136 -14.48 4.29 -8.83
CA ALA A 136 -13.82 5.59 -8.73
C ALA A 136 -12.85 5.66 -7.52
N SER A 137 -11.97 4.67 -7.38
CA SER A 137 -10.95 4.59 -6.34
C SER A 137 -9.56 4.53 -6.94
N ASP A 138 -8.62 5.29 -6.39
CA ASP A 138 -7.27 5.43 -6.95
C ASP A 138 -6.19 5.60 -5.85
N ARG A 139 -5.06 6.24 -6.19
CA ARG A 139 -3.97 6.49 -5.22
C ARG A 139 -4.24 7.66 -4.27
N MET A 140 -5.21 8.53 -4.57
CA MET A 140 -5.63 9.62 -3.69
C MET A 140 -6.56 9.10 -2.59
N GLY A 141 -7.53 8.25 -2.95
CA GLY A 141 -8.50 7.74 -2.00
C GLY A 141 -9.31 6.55 -2.51
N PHE A 142 -9.73 5.70 -1.58
CA PHE A 142 -10.66 4.61 -1.84
C PHE A 142 -12.06 5.05 -1.44
N ARG A 143 -12.93 5.23 -2.43
CA ARG A 143 -14.35 5.50 -2.22
C ARG A 143 -15.06 4.20 -1.89
N LEU A 144 -15.92 4.22 -0.87
CA LEU A 144 -16.58 3.04 -0.35
C LEU A 144 -18.08 3.12 -0.56
N LEU A 145 -18.64 2.08 -1.16
CA LEU A 145 -20.08 1.89 -1.35
C LEU A 145 -20.63 1.11 -0.15
N GLY A 146 -21.73 1.60 0.41
CA GLY A 146 -22.39 1.03 1.58
C GLY A 146 -23.57 1.92 2.01
N PRO A 147 -24.07 1.78 3.25
CA PRO A 147 -25.06 2.69 3.81
C PRO A 147 -24.55 4.14 3.77
N ALA A 148 -25.42 5.09 3.40
CA ALA A 148 -25.09 6.50 3.48
C ALA A 148 -24.98 6.91 4.96
N LEU A 149 -23.91 7.62 5.31
CA LEU A 149 -23.66 8.08 6.66
C LEU A 149 -24.11 9.54 6.81
N ALA A 150 -24.97 9.80 7.78
CA ALA A 150 -25.56 11.10 8.03
C ALA A 150 -24.93 11.79 9.26
N ARG A 151 -24.79 13.12 9.16
CA ARG A 151 -24.37 13.98 10.26
C ARG A 151 -25.58 14.46 11.06
N VAL A 152 -25.39 14.66 12.36
CA VAL A 152 -26.39 15.28 13.24
C VAL A 152 -26.54 16.77 12.93
N GLU A 153 -25.43 17.46 12.63
CA GLU A 153 -25.38 18.88 12.29
C GLU A 153 -24.60 19.13 10.99
N GLY A 154 -25.12 20.04 10.17
CA GLY A 154 -24.69 20.29 8.79
C GLY A 154 -23.69 21.44 8.61
N ASP A 155 -23.05 21.91 9.67
CA ASP A 155 -22.17 23.07 9.58
C ASP A 155 -20.95 22.81 8.68
N GLU A 156 -20.57 23.85 7.94
CA GLU A 156 -19.35 23.88 7.14
C GLU A 156 -18.15 23.69 8.07
N LEU A 157 -17.36 22.67 7.78
CA LEU A 157 -16.11 22.43 8.50
C LEU A 157 -15.00 23.24 7.85
N LEU A 158 -14.25 23.96 8.68
CA LEU A 158 -13.00 24.58 8.25
C LEU A 158 -12.05 23.50 7.73
N SER A 159 -11.20 23.87 6.78
CA SER A 159 -10.20 22.95 6.25
C SER A 159 -9.18 22.59 7.33
N GLU A 160 -8.95 21.29 7.48
CA GLU A 160 -8.09 20.73 8.52
C GLU A 160 -7.06 19.76 7.95
N PRO A 161 -5.93 19.52 8.65
CA PRO A 161 -4.96 18.52 8.22
C PRO A 161 -5.59 17.13 8.15
N THR A 162 -5.17 16.35 7.17
CA THR A 162 -5.55 14.94 6.99
C THR A 162 -4.31 14.07 6.91
N CYS A 163 -4.48 12.77 7.18
CA CYS A 163 -3.40 11.81 7.19
C CYS A 163 -3.73 10.61 6.28
N LEU A 164 -2.69 9.87 5.91
CA LEU A 164 -2.86 8.57 5.26
C LEU A 164 -3.69 7.65 6.15
N GLY A 165 -4.79 7.13 5.62
CA GLY A 165 -5.73 6.28 6.35
C GLY A 165 -6.88 7.04 7.03
N THR A 166 -6.91 8.38 7.00
CA THR A 166 -8.09 9.14 7.42
C THR A 166 -9.29 8.76 6.56
N VAL A 167 -10.45 8.52 7.18
CA VAL A 167 -11.70 8.22 6.47
C VAL A 167 -12.62 9.43 6.53
N GLN A 168 -12.77 10.10 5.39
CA GLN A 168 -13.63 11.26 5.23
C GLN A 168 -15.03 10.86 4.76
N VAL A 169 -16.05 11.63 5.13
CA VAL A 169 -17.42 11.43 4.65
C VAL A 169 -17.94 12.72 4.03
N PRO A 170 -18.02 12.84 2.69
CA PRO A 170 -18.62 13.99 2.04
C PRO A 170 -20.14 14.06 2.25
N ALA A 171 -20.78 15.08 1.68
CA ALA A 171 -22.22 15.32 1.80
C ALA A 171 -23.10 14.19 1.22
N ASP A 172 -22.56 13.36 0.31
CA ASP A 172 -23.25 12.19 -0.23
C ASP A 172 -23.27 10.99 0.74
N GLY A 173 -22.62 11.11 1.90
CA GLY A 173 -22.57 10.09 2.94
C GLY A 173 -21.65 8.91 2.61
N ALA A 174 -20.95 8.92 1.48
CA ALA A 174 -20.10 7.81 1.03
C ALA A 174 -18.65 7.95 1.55
N PRO A 175 -18.15 7.03 2.40
CA PRO A 175 -16.82 7.19 2.98
C PRO A 175 -15.69 7.13 1.95
N ILE A 176 -14.65 7.92 2.17
CA ILE A 176 -13.42 7.96 1.36
C ILE A 176 -12.23 7.72 2.30
N ALA A 177 -11.57 6.57 2.17
CA ALA A 177 -10.33 6.29 2.88
C ALA A 177 -9.14 6.90 2.11
N LEU A 178 -8.45 7.87 2.72
CA LEU A 178 -7.34 8.59 2.09
C LEU A 178 -6.10 7.69 1.92
N MET A 179 -5.50 7.73 0.73
CA MET A 179 -4.39 6.88 0.28
C MET A 179 -3.14 7.70 -0.02
N ALA A 180 -2.05 7.08 -0.47
CA ALA A 180 -0.71 7.69 -0.48
C ALA A 180 -0.58 9.04 -1.21
N ASP A 181 -1.43 9.35 -2.19
CA ASP A 181 -1.41 10.60 -2.95
C ASP A 181 -2.52 11.59 -2.49
N HIS A 182 -3.07 11.40 -1.28
CA HIS A 182 -4.13 12.24 -0.72
C HIS A 182 -3.72 13.72 -0.56
N GLN A 183 -4.71 14.61 -0.58
CA GLN A 183 -4.54 16.02 -0.23
C GLN A 183 -4.07 16.19 1.22
N THR A 184 -3.29 17.23 1.52
CA THR A 184 -2.79 17.47 2.89
C THR A 184 -3.85 18.03 3.83
N THR A 185 -4.80 18.81 3.30
CA THR A 185 -5.93 19.40 4.04
C THR A 185 -7.26 19.09 3.38
N GLY A 186 -8.34 19.08 4.16
CA GLY A 186 -9.69 18.95 3.62
C GLY A 186 -10.76 19.40 4.60
N GLY A 187 -11.92 19.78 4.08
CA GLY A 187 -13.09 20.25 4.85
C GLY A 187 -14.19 19.20 5.05
N TYR A 188 -13.91 17.92 4.80
CA TYR A 188 -14.89 16.86 5.07
C TYR A 188 -14.74 16.30 6.49
N PRO A 189 -15.86 15.95 7.16
CA PRO A 189 -15.82 15.29 8.47
C PRO A 189 -15.06 13.97 8.37
N LYS A 190 -14.41 13.60 9.48
CA LYS A 190 -13.48 12.47 9.59
C LYS A 190 -14.10 11.49 10.57
N ILE A 191 -14.72 10.44 10.05
CA ILE A 191 -15.44 9.46 10.88
C ILE A 191 -14.48 8.47 11.55
N ALA A 192 -13.35 8.17 10.91
CA ALA A 192 -12.41 7.16 11.41
C ALA A 192 -10.97 7.41 10.96
N GLU A 193 -10.02 6.82 11.67
CA GLU A 193 -8.60 6.77 11.31
C GLU A 193 -8.16 5.31 11.21
N ILE A 194 -7.80 4.86 10.01
CA ILE A 194 -7.34 3.49 9.76
C ILE A 194 -5.98 3.28 10.43
N ALA A 195 -5.82 2.14 11.12
CA ALA A 195 -4.53 1.74 11.65
C ALA A 195 -3.51 1.63 10.50
N GLY A 196 -2.41 2.37 10.57
CA GLY A 196 -1.43 2.43 9.48
C GLY A 196 -0.83 1.08 9.07
N ALA A 197 -0.91 0.05 9.93
CA ALA A 197 -0.52 -1.32 9.61
C ALA A 197 -1.44 -1.99 8.57
N ASP A 198 -2.68 -1.53 8.44
CA ASP A 198 -3.70 -2.10 7.56
C ASP A 198 -3.82 -1.36 6.22
N VAL A 199 -3.27 -0.15 6.10
CA VAL A 199 -3.25 0.61 4.83
C VAL A 199 -2.66 -0.20 3.66
N PRO A 200 -1.56 -0.98 3.83
CA PRO A 200 -1.07 -1.84 2.76
C PRO A 200 -2.03 -2.96 2.34
N ARG A 201 -2.88 -3.45 3.27
CA ARG A 201 -3.93 -4.44 2.97
C ARG A 201 -5.08 -3.80 2.21
N LEU A 202 -5.50 -2.61 2.62
CA LEU A 202 -6.49 -1.81 1.90
C LEU A 202 -6.03 -1.55 0.45
N ALA A 203 -4.76 -1.17 0.27
CA ALA A 203 -4.18 -0.93 -1.05
C ALA A 203 -4.19 -2.18 -1.97
N GLN A 204 -4.44 -3.39 -1.46
CA GLN A 204 -4.58 -4.58 -2.31
C GLN A 204 -6.00 -4.81 -2.81
N LEU A 205 -7.01 -4.06 -2.34
CA LEU A 205 -8.38 -4.22 -2.82
C LEU A 205 -8.56 -3.67 -4.24
N ALA A 206 -9.37 -4.37 -5.03
CA ALA A 206 -9.83 -3.96 -6.36
C ALA A 206 -11.25 -3.39 -6.26
N PRO A 207 -11.72 -2.61 -7.26
CA PRO A 207 -13.13 -2.27 -7.37
C PRO A 207 -14.04 -3.50 -7.21
N GLY A 208 -15.09 -3.35 -6.40
CA GLY A 208 -16.05 -4.41 -6.05
C GLY A 208 -15.69 -5.23 -4.81
N ALA A 209 -14.41 -5.27 -4.41
CA ALA A 209 -13.96 -6.06 -3.28
C ALA A 209 -14.55 -5.55 -1.96
N ALA A 210 -14.90 -6.48 -1.06
CA ALA A 210 -15.53 -6.17 0.22
C ALA A 210 -14.54 -6.02 1.38
N LEU A 211 -14.82 -5.08 2.28
CA LEU A 211 -14.10 -4.85 3.52
C LEU A 211 -15.05 -4.52 4.69
N ARG A 212 -14.59 -4.73 5.92
CA ARG A 212 -15.26 -4.26 7.14
C ARG A 212 -14.28 -3.53 8.03
N PHE A 213 -14.76 -2.48 8.66
CA PHE A 213 -14.02 -1.79 9.70
C PHE A 213 -14.24 -2.47 11.04
N VAL A 214 -13.18 -2.64 11.82
CA VAL A 214 -13.27 -3.10 13.22
C VAL A 214 -12.67 -2.03 14.10
N ARG A 215 -13.41 -1.65 15.15
CA ARG A 215 -12.93 -0.68 16.14
C ARG A 215 -11.62 -1.18 16.74
N CYS A 216 -10.65 -0.30 16.85
CA CYS A 216 -9.45 -0.55 17.65
C CYS A 216 -9.07 0.69 18.46
N THR A 217 -8.35 0.45 19.54
CA THR A 217 -7.71 1.46 20.36
C THR A 217 -6.38 1.90 19.75
N LEU A 218 -5.88 3.06 20.18
CA LEU A 218 -4.54 3.52 19.81
C LEU A 218 -3.45 2.48 20.18
N ALA A 219 -3.58 1.83 21.33
CA ALA A 219 -2.63 0.82 21.79
C ALA A 219 -2.59 -0.41 20.86
N GLU A 220 -3.76 -0.88 20.40
CA GLU A 220 -3.88 -1.97 19.43
C GLU A 220 -3.33 -1.57 18.06
N ALA A 221 -3.64 -0.36 17.57
CA ALA A 221 -3.09 0.16 16.32
C ALA A 221 -1.55 0.24 16.35
N GLN A 222 -0.98 0.68 17.47
CA GLN A 222 0.47 0.68 17.67
C GLN A 222 1.06 -0.73 17.75
N ALA A 223 0.38 -1.68 18.39
CA ALA A 223 0.81 -3.07 18.46
C ALA A 223 0.83 -3.71 17.06
N LEU A 224 -0.22 -3.50 16.26
CA LEU A 224 -0.29 -3.93 14.86
C LEU A 224 0.87 -3.36 14.03
N ARG A 225 1.18 -2.06 14.21
CA ARG A 225 2.32 -1.42 13.53
C ARG A 225 3.67 -2.02 13.94
N ARG A 226 3.88 -2.28 15.25
CA ARG A 226 5.10 -2.94 15.74
C ARG A 226 5.24 -4.35 15.16
N ALA A 227 4.16 -5.14 15.16
CA ALA A 227 4.15 -6.49 14.60
C ALA A 227 4.44 -6.49 13.08
N ALA A 228 3.85 -5.55 12.32
CA ALA A 228 4.14 -5.38 10.90
C ALA A 228 5.64 -5.08 10.66
N ARG A 229 6.23 -4.16 11.43
CA ARG A 229 7.65 -3.83 11.34
C ARG A 229 8.54 -5.01 11.71
N GLN A 230 8.22 -5.73 12.80
CA GLN A 230 8.98 -6.90 13.25
C GLN A 230 9.00 -8.02 12.19
N ARG A 231 7.90 -8.23 11.45
CA ARG A 231 7.87 -9.21 10.35
C ARG A 231 8.83 -8.84 9.23
N VAL A 232 8.87 -7.56 8.82
CA VAL A 232 9.81 -7.08 7.81
C VAL A 232 11.26 -7.20 8.29
N GLU A 233 11.54 -6.80 9.53
CA GLU A 233 12.90 -6.91 10.10
C GLU A 233 13.35 -8.37 10.24
N SER A 234 12.43 -9.27 10.62
CA SER A 234 12.75 -10.70 10.71
C SER A 234 13.05 -11.30 9.35
N ALA A 235 12.30 -10.91 8.30
CA ALA A 235 12.62 -11.30 6.92
C ALA A 235 13.99 -10.76 6.49
N ARG A 236 14.31 -9.49 6.80
CA ARG A 236 15.62 -8.89 6.51
C ARG A 236 16.76 -9.64 7.20
N ARG A 237 16.63 -9.95 8.49
CA ARG A 237 17.62 -10.71 9.26
C ARG A 237 17.80 -12.14 8.72
N GLY A 238 16.71 -12.83 8.39
CA GLY A 238 16.78 -14.17 7.82
C GLY A 238 17.51 -14.20 6.47
N ILE A 239 17.27 -13.19 5.62
CA ILE A 239 18.01 -13.02 4.36
C ILE A 239 19.48 -12.72 4.65
N ALA A 240 19.78 -11.78 5.57
CA ALA A 240 21.16 -11.42 5.90
C ALA A 240 21.96 -12.62 6.42
N TRP A 241 21.40 -13.38 7.38
CA TRP A 241 22.04 -14.57 7.95
C TRP A 241 22.43 -15.55 6.85
N LYS A 242 21.50 -15.90 5.94
CA LYS A 242 21.74 -16.87 4.86
C LYS A 242 22.85 -16.49 3.87
N TYR A 243 23.20 -15.22 3.73
CA TYR A 243 24.18 -14.75 2.73
C TYR A 243 25.38 -14.01 3.34
N GLN A 244 25.49 -13.97 4.67
CA GLN A 244 26.64 -13.44 5.41
C GLN A 244 27.38 -14.51 6.23
N SER A 245 26.74 -15.65 6.55
CA SER A 245 27.40 -16.87 7.04
C SER A 245 27.93 -17.71 5.88
#